data_AF-A0A176Y870-F1
#
_entry.id   AF-A0A176Y870-F1
#
_cell.length_a   1.000
_cell.length_b   1.000
_cell.length_c   1.000
_cell.angle_alpha   90.00
_cell.angle_beta   90.00
_cell.angle_gamma   90.00
#
_symmetry.space_group_name_H-M   'P 1'
#
loop_
_entity.id
_entity.type
_entity.pdbx_description
1 polymer ?
#
loop_
_entity_poly.entity_id
_entity_poly.type
_entity_poly.pdbx_seq_one_letter_code
_entity_poly.pdbx_strand_id
1 'polypeptide(L)' 'MPPRDQAADNSHAQFMRAVDEELSKFECSEREFRRKDRDERAKRLQMPVEKFDNADLRKIFKS' A
#
# COMPACT_ATOMS: atom_id res chain seq x y z
N MET A 1 -0.60 41.61 -9.57
CA MET A 1 0.13 40.48 -8.94
C MET A 1 -0.71 39.97 -7.78
N PRO A 2 -0.89 38.66 -7.62
CA PRO A 2 -1.58 38.13 -6.45
C PRO A 2 -0.80 38.53 -5.19
N PRO A 3 -1.48 38.81 -4.07
CA PRO A 3 -0.81 39.11 -2.81
C PRO A 3 0.07 37.92 -2.41
N ARG A 4 1.26 38.21 -1.88
CA ARG A 4 2.30 37.21 -1.56
C ARG A 4 1.78 36.05 -0.70
N ASP A 5 0.81 36.33 0.16
CA ASP A 5 0.20 35.34 1.06
C ASP A 5 -0.61 34.28 0.28
N GLN A 6 -1.35 34.66 -0.77
CA GLN A 6 -2.09 33.72 -1.61
C GLN A 6 -1.18 32.82 -2.47
N ALA A 7 0.04 33.27 -2.79
CA ALA A 7 0.99 32.48 -3.55
C ALA A 7 1.63 31.36 -2.71
N ALA A 8 1.85 31.61 -1.41
CA ALA A 8 2.40 30.64 -0.46
C ALA A 8 1.36 29.55 -0.08
N ASP A 9 0.09 29.93 0.07
CA ASP A 9 -0.98 28.97 0.35
C ASP A 9 -1.20 28.00 -0.82
N ASN A 10 -1.11 28.51 -2.05
CA ASN A 10 -1.23 27.70 -3.25
C ASN A 10 -0.04 26.74 -3.44
N SER A 11 1.18 27.16 -3.10
CA SER A 11 2.36 26.30 -3.20
C SER A 11 2.35 25.19 -2.15
N HIS A 12 1.89 25.50 -0.92
CA HIS A 12 1.72 24.49 0.12
C HIS A 12 0.65 23.45 -0.26
N ALA A 13 -0.50 23.89 -0.77
CA ALA A 13 -1.55 22.98 -1.21
C ALA A 13 -1.14 22.10 -2.42
N GLN A 14 -0.26 22.58 -3.29
CA GLN A 14 0.33 21.77 -4.37
C GLN A 14 1.33 20.76 -3.82
N PHE A 15 2.17 21.17 -2.86
CA PHE A 15 3.12 20.28 -2.20
C PHE A 15 2.41 19.13 -1.47
N MET A 16 1.38 19.42 -0.67
CA MET A 16 0.63 18.39 0.05
C MET A 16 -0.02 17.38 -0.90
N ARG A 17 -0.57 17.84 -2.04
CA ARG A 17 -1.09 16.95 -3.08
C ARG A 17 -0.02 16.05 -3.68
N ALA A 18 1.16 16.59 -3.97
CA ALA A 18 2.27 15.80 -4.48
C ALA A 18 2.73 14.75 -3.45
N VAL A 19 2.74 15.09 -2.15
CA VAL A 19 3.05 14.15 -1.06
C VAL A 19 2.03 13.01 -1.02
N ASP A 20 0.73 13.32 -1.09
CA ASP A 20 -0.32 12.30 -1.08
C ASP A 20 -0.25 11.36 -2.29
N GLU A 21 0.07 11.91 -3.47
CA GLU A 21 0.27 11.12 -4.69
C GLU A 21 1.49 10.18 -4.56
N GLU A 22 2.62 10.68 -4.07
CA GLU A 22 3.83 9.86 -3.89
C GLU A 22 3.63 8.79 -2.81
N LEU A 23 2.96 9.13 -1.70
CA LEU A 23 2.63 8.17 -0.66
C LEU A 23 1.74 7.05 -1.19
N SER A 24 0.73 7.40 -1.99
CA SER A 24 -0.16 6.42 -2.63
C SER A 24 0.58 5.47 -3.58
N LYS A 25 1.55 5.99 -4.36
CA LYS A 25 2.40 5.16 -5.24
C LYS A 25 3.29 4.22 -4.44
N PHE A 26 3.85 4.71 -3.34
CA PHE A 26 4.68 3.92 -2.44
C PHE A 26 3.89 2.77 -1.81
N GLU A 27 2.71 3.05 -1.25
CA GLU A 27 1.86 2.01 -0.63
C GLU A 27 1.44 0.92 -1.62
N CYS A 28 1.12 1.30 -2.86
CA CYS A 28 0.81 0.34 -3.92
C CYS A 28 2.01 -0.55 -4.22
N SER A 29 3.19 0.06 -4.42
CA SER A 29 4.43 -0.64 -4.74
C SER A 29 4.85 -1.59 -3.61
N GLU A 30 4.75 -1.14 -2.36
CA GLU A 30 5.09 -1.93 -1.18
C GLU A 30 4.15 -3.15 -1.03
N ARG A 31 2.85 -2.96 -1.28
CA ARG A 31 1.86 -4.05 -1.27
C ARG A 31 2.19 -5.11 -2.31
N GLU A 32 2.52 -4.69 -3.53
CA GLU A 32 2.92 -5.62 -4.59
C GLU A 32 4.22 -6.36 -4.26
N PHE A 33 5.20 -5.65 -3.71
CA PHE A 33 6.45 -6.25 -3.27
C PHE A 33 6.21 -7.33 -2.22
N ARG A 34 5.46 -7.03 -1.16
CA ARG A 34 5.12 -8.02 -0.12
C ARG A 34 4.35 -9.22 -0.67
N ARG A 35 3.45 -9.00 -1.64
CA ARG A 35 2.73 -10.09 -2.31
C ARG A 35 3.70 -10.98 -3.09
N LYS A 36 4.56 -10.41 -3.93
CA LYS A 36 5.56 -11.15 -4.72
C LYS A 36 6.51 -11.94 -3.82
N ASP A 37 7.01 -11.30 -2.77
CA ASP A 37 7.89 -11.95 -1.80
C ASP A 37 7.20 -13.11 -1.07
N ARG A 38 5.92 -12.98 -0.70
CA ARG A 38 5.13 -14.10 -0.16
C ARG A 38 5.01 -15.24 -1.17
N ASP A 39 4.69 -14.93 -2.42
CA ASP A 39 4.55 -15.93 -3.49
C ASP A 39 5.89 -16.64 -3.77
N GLU A 40 7.00 -15.91 -3.80
CA GLU A 40 8.35 -16.46 -3.96
C GLU A 40 8.75 -17.36 -2.80
N ARG A 41 8.54 -16.91 -1.55
CA ARG A 41 8.85 -17.72 -0.36
C ARG A 41 8.05 -19.01 -0.34
N ALA A 42 6.77 -18.95 -0.67
CA ALA A 42 5.94 -20.15 -0.72
C ALA A 42 6.35 -21.12 -1.84
N LYS A 43 6.73 -20.61 -3.02
CA LYS A 43 7.34 -21.45 -4.07
C LYS A 43 8.60 -22.16 -3.57
N ARG A 44 9.51 -21.44 -2.90
CA ARG A 44 10.75 -22.03 -2.35
C ARG A 44 10.46 -23.11 -1.30
N LEU A 45 9.43 -22.90 -0.48
CA LEU A 45 9.04 -23.83 0.57
C LEU A 45 8.11 -24.95 0.08
N GLN A 46 7.74 -24.98 -1.20
CA GLN A 46 6.70 -25.86 -1.76
C GLN A 46 5.39 -25.79 -0.97
N MET A 47 5.13 -24.66 -0.34
CA MET A 47 3.94 -24.42 0.45
C MET A 47 2.79 -24.03 -0.48
N PRO A 48 1.61 -24.65 -0.36
CA PRO A 48 0.45 -24.20 -1.10
C PRO A 48 0.13 -22.76 -0.67
N VAL A 49 0.27 -21.81 -1.61
CA VAL A 49 -0.31 -20.47 -1.44
C VAL A 49 -1.80 -20.58 -1.71
N GLU A 50 -2.50 -21.32 -0.87
CA GLU A 50 -3.95 -21.22 -0.87
C GLU A 50 -4.29 -19.77 -0.51
N LYS A 51 -5.14 -19.18 -1.35
CA LYS A 51 -5.83 -17.94 -1.02
C LYS A 51 -6.74 -18.32 0.14
N PHE A 52 -6.22 -18.27 1.36
CA PHE A 52 -7.04 -18.33 2.53
C PHE A 52 -7.95 -17.11 2.47
N ASP A 53 -9.16 -17.31 1.94
CA ASP A 53 -10.25 -16.37 2.16
C ASP A 53 -10.40 -16.27 3.67
N ASN A 54 -10.60 -15.05 4.18
CA ASN A 54 -10.69 -14.77 5.62
C ASN A 54 -11.75 -15.63 6.34
N ALA A 55 -12.64 -16.31 5.60
CA ALA A 55 -13.59 -17.30 6.10
C ALA A 55 -12.93 -18.59 6.62
N ASP A 56 -11.83 -19.06 6.00
CA ASP A 56 -11.20 -20.33 6.38
C ASP A 56 -10.29 -20.20 7.61
N LEU A 57 -9.65 -19.04 7.79
CA LEU A 57 -8.91 -18.75 9.04
C LEU A 57 -9.82 -18.78 10.27
N ARG A 58 -11.08 -18.34 10.16
CA ARG A 58 -12.05 -18.35 11.28
C ARG A 58 -12.49 -19.76 11.68
N LYS A 59 -12.35 -20.76 10.81
CA LYS A 59 -12.68 -22.16 11.12
C LYS A 59 -11.55 -22.86 11.88
N ILE A 60 -10.29 -22.48 11.62
CA ILE A 60 -9.12 -23.10 12.24
C ILE A 60 -8.98 -22.71 13.72
N PHE A 61 -9.34 -21.48 14.10
CA PHE A 61 -9.22 -20.99 15.49
C PHE A 61 -10.48 -21.20 16.35
N LYS A 62 -11.45 -22.00 15.89
CA LYS A 62 -12.69 -22.32 16.64
C LYS A 62 -12.83 -23.79 17.03
N SER A 63 -11.77 -24.59 16.92
CA SER A 63 -11.75 -25.95 17.48
C SER A 63 -11.33 -25.98 18.94
#